data_AF-A0A9E1S7H0-F1
#
_entry.id   AF-A0A9E1S7H0-F1
#
_cell.length_a   1.000
_cell.length_b   1.000
_cell.length_c   1.000
_cell.angle_alpha   90.00
_cell.angle_beta   90.00
_cell.angle_gamma   90.00
#
_symmetry.space_group_name_H-M   'P 1'
#
loop_
_entity.id
_entity.type
_entity.pdbx_description
1 polymer ?
#
loop_
_entity_poly.entity_id
_entity_poly.type
_entity_poly.pdbx_seq_one_letter_code
_entity_poly.pdbx_strand_id
1 'polypeptide(L)' 'FFSITIYDADGWIYSEDGILNEFNMNLNEDGSFDAHFGDCGDVDNHLPTVEGWNYILRIYEPKLEELQDFRLPEMKKIS' A
#
# COMPACT_ATOMS: atom_id res chain seq x y z
N PHE A 1 -0.98 14.00 0.48
CA PHE A 1 -1.90 12.86 0.38
C PHE A 1 -1.38 11.83 -0.59
N PHE A 2 -1.43 10.56 -0.19
CA PHE A 2 -1.18 9.42 -1.07
C PHE A 2 -2.18 8.31 -0.80
N SER A 3 -2.31 7.37 -1.73
CA SER A 3 -3.04 6.13 -1.48
C SER A 3 -2.36 4.92 -2.10
N ILE A 4 -2.46 3.79 -1.42
CA ILE A 4 -2.19 2.46 -1.95
C ILE A 4 -3.55 1.79 -2.16
N THR A 5 -3.75 1.19 -3.33
CA THR A 5 -4.99 0.46 -3.63
C THR A 5 -4.69 -0.88 -4.29
N ILE A 6 -5.30 -1.94 -3.79
CA ILE A 6 -5.22 -3.29 -4.37
C ILE A 6 -6.25 -3.44 -5.49
N TYR A 7 -5.79 -4.01 -6.60
CA TYR A 7 -6.61 -4.38 -7.73
C TYR A 7 -6.55 -5.89 -7.98
N ASP A 8 -7.65 -6.44 -8.45
CA ASP A 8 -7.70 -7.81 -8.93
C ASP A 8 -7.03 -7.97 -10.32
N ALA A 9 -7.01 -9.19 -10.83
CA ALA A 9 -6.42 -9.53 -12.12
C ALA A 9 -7.08 -8.81 -13.32
N ASP A 10 -8.34 -8.38 -13.16
CA ASP A 10 -9.10 -7.66 -14.19
C ASP A 10 -8.90 -6.13 -14.08
N GLY A 11 -8.19 -5.67 -13.05
CA GLY A 11 -7.89 -4.26 -12.83
C GLY A 11 -8.98 -3.49 -12.08
N TRP A 12 -9.90 -4.17 -11.40
CA TRP A 12 -10.90 -3.57 -10.52
C TRP A 12 -10.39 -3.47 -9.09
N ILE A 13 -10.89 -2.50 -8.32
CA ILE A 13 -10.58 -2.41 -6.88
C ILE A 13 -11.07 -3.70 -6.24
N TYR A 14 -10.16 -4.42 -5.59
CA TYR A 14 -10.44 -5.76 -5.09
C TYR A 14 -11.36 -5.75 -3.85
N SER A 15 -11.09 -4.86 -2.90
CA SER A 15 -11.84 -4.73 -1.64
C SER A 15 -11.72 -3.31 -1.10
N GLU A 16 -12.70 -2.85 -0.31
CA GLU A 16 -12.61 -1.59 0.45
C GLU A 16 -11.48 -1.65 1.49
N ASP A 17 -11.23 -2.83 2.06
CA ASP A 17 -10.10 -3.07 2.97
C ASP A 17 -8.74 -3.05 2.23
N GLY A 18 -8.75 -3.06 0.90
CA GLY A 18 -7.57 -2.96 0.04
C GLY A 18 -7.10 -1.52 -0.22
N ILE A 19 -7.52 -0.54 0.58
CA ILE A 19 -7.19 0.88 0.41
C ILE A 19 -6.51 1.44 1.66
N LEU A 20 -5.28 1.91 1.51
CA LEU A 20 -4.47 2.49 2.60
C LEU A 20 -4.05 3.92 2.27
N ASN A 21 -4.18 4.84 3.22
CA ASN A 21 -3.78 6.25 3.13
C ASN A 21 -3.57 6.87 4.52
N GLU A 22 -3.14 8.13 4.59
CA GLU A 22 -2.80 8.78 5.86
C GLU A 22 -3.93 8.86 6.90
N PHE A 23 -5.20 8.66 6.50
CA PHE A 23 -6.34 8.70 7.42
C PHE A 23 -6.63 7.37 8.10
N ASN A 24 -6.12 6.25 7.57
CA ASN A 24 -6.37 4.91 8.11
C ASN A 24 -5.10 4.08 8.36
N MET A 25 -3.90 4.62 8.11
CA MET A 25 -2.66 3.93 8.45
C MET A 25 -2.28 4.09 9.93
N ASN A 26 -1.68 3.04 10.46
CA ASN A 26 -0.93 3.06 11.72
C ASN A 26 0.56 3.27 11.40
N LEU A 27 1.20 4.15 12.18
CA LEU A 27 2.61 4.49 12.02
C LEU A 27 3.47 3.72 13.01
N ASN A 28 4.68 3.39 12.58
CA ASN A 28 5.76 2.89 13.42
C ASN A 28 6.29 4.01 14.35
N GLU A 29 7.05 3.65 15.39
CA GLU A 29 7.63 4.61 16.34
C GLU A 29 8.53 5.66 15.68
N ASP A 30 9.17 5.31 14.56
CA ASP A 30 10.05 6.19 13.78
C ASP A 30 9.30 7.06 12.75
N GLY A 31 7.97 6.95 12.69
CA GLY A 31 7.11 7.66 11.74
C GLY A 31 7.04 7.02 10.35
N SER A 32 7.69 5.88 10.12
CA SER A 32 7.44 5.04 8.94
C SER A 32 6.12 4.26 9.07
N PHE A 33 5.76 3.48 8.06
CA PHE A 33 4.67 2.51 8.15
C PHE A 33 5.04 1.27 7.36
N ASP A 34 4.55 0.12 7.80
CA ASP A 34 4.59 -1.13 7.05
C ASP A 34 3.23 -1.39 6.42
N ALA A 35 3.19 -1.85 5.16
CA ALA A 35 1.96 -2.30 4.50
C ALA A 35 2.01 -3.81 4.31
N HIS A 36 1.04 -4.53 4.86
CA HIS A 36 1.03 -5.99 4.89
C HIS A 36 0.11 -6.54 3.81
N PHE A 37 0.69 -7.08 2.74
CA PHE A 37 -0.06 -7.64 1.60
C PHE A 37 -0.26 -9.14 1.78
N GLY A 38 -1.51 -9.63 1.72
CA GLY A 38 -1.81 -11.06 1.72
C GLY A 38 -2.91 -11.48 2.68
N ASP A 39 -2.84 -12.71 3.18
CA ASP A 39 -3.64 -13.21 4.30
C ASP A 39 -2.78 -13.14 5.57
N CYS A 40 -2.74 -11.96 6.18
CA CYS A 40 -1.78 -11.63 7.23
C CYS A 40 -2.34 -11.79 8.66
N GLY A 41 -3.61 -12.20 8.80
CA GLY A 41 -4.30 -12.19 10.09
C GLY A 41 -4.52 -10.77 10.62
N ASP A 42 -4.51 -10.61 11.94
CA ASP A 42 -4.72 -9.32 12.61
C ASP A 42 -3.40 -8.56 12.73
N VAL A 43 -3.10 -7.74 11.72
CA VAL A 43 -1.92 -6.86 11.67
C VAL A 43 -2.33 -5.46 11.21
N ASP A 44 -1.58 -4.47 11.65
CA ASP A 44 -1.74 -3.10 11.18
C ASP A 44 -1.54 -2.98 9.67
N ASN A 45 -2.26 -2.04 9.04
CA ASN A 45 -2.12 -1.71 7.61
C ASN A 45 -2.25 -2.93 6.69
N HIS A 46 -3.14 -3.87 7.03
CA HIS A 46 -3.42 -5.04 6.23
C HIS A 46 -4.10 -4.66 4.90
N LEU A 47 -3.58 -5.20 3.81
CA LEU A 47 -4.07 -5.06 2.45
C LEU A 47 -4.34 -6.46 1.90
N PRO A 48 -5.61 -6.92 1.87
CA PRO A 48 -5.93 -8.25 1.37
C PRO A 48 -5.65 -8.34 -0.13
N THR A 49 -5.15 -9.50 -0.56
CA THR A 49 -4.80 -9.76 -1.97
C THR A 49 -5.56 -10.95 -2.52
N VAL A 50 -5.74 -10.98 -3.85
CA VAL A 50 -6.36 -12.08 -4.59
C VAL A 50 -5.39 -12.63 -5.65
N GLU A 51 -5.64 -13.82 -6.18
CA GLU A 51 -4.82 -14.34 -7.28
C GLU A 51 -4.73 -13.35 -8.45
N GLY A 52 -3.51 -13.12 -8.95
CA GLY A 52 -3.24 -12.19 -10.06
C GLY A 52 -3.34 -10.71 -9.71
N TRP A 53 -3.43 -10.35 -8.43
CA TRP A 53 -3.53 -8.96 -7.99
C TRP A 53 -2.36 -8.07 -8.43
N ASN A 54 -2.62 -6.76 -8.43
CA ASN A 54 -1.59 -5.74 -8.44
C ASN A 54 -1.95 -4.61 -7.46
N TYR A 55 -1.05 -3.63 -7.30
CA TYR A 55 -1.35 -2.43 -6.53
C TYR A 55 -0.83 -1.18 -7.23
N ILE A 56 -1.42 -0.05 -6.88
CA ILE A 56 -0.97 1.27 -7.32
C ILE A 56 -0.75 2.16 -6.11
N LEU A 57 0.45 2.74 -6.00
CA LEU A 57 0.71 3.91 -5.17
C LEU A 57 0.39 5.16 -5.98
N ARG A 58 -0.54 5.98 -5.49
CA ARG A 58 -0.87 7.30 -6.07
C ARG A 58 -0.40 8.39 -5.13
N ILE A 59 0.38 9.33 -5.65
CA ILE A 59 0.76 10.54 -4.93
C ILE A 59 -0.01 11.70 -5.55
N TYR A 60 -0.76 12.44 -4.74
CA TYR A 60 -1.60 13.54 -5.18
C TYR A 60 -0.86 14.85 -4.98
N GLU A 61 -0.80 15.66 -6.04
CA GLU A 61 0.00 16.90 -6.09
C GLU A 61 1.47 16.66 -5.69
N PRO A 62 2.18 15.73 -6.36
CA PRO A 62 3.56 15.40 -6.01
C PRO A 62 4.48 16.60 -6.22
N LYS A 63 5.28 16.91 -5.22
CA LYS A 63 6.41 17.83 -5.38
C LYS A 63 7.54 17.11 -6.10
N LEU A 64 7.68 17.35 -7.40
CA LEU A 64 8.59 16.58 -8.25
C LEU A 64 10.05 16.64 -7.80
N GLU A 65 10.51 17.78 -7.29
CA GLU A 65 11.88 17.95 -6.76
C GLU A 65 12.16 17.02 -5.57
N GLU A 66 11.17 16.77 -4.71
CA GLU A 66 11.30 15.90 -3.54
C GLU A 66 11.23 14.40 -3.92
N LEU A 67 10.60 14.07 -5.05
CA LEU A 67 10.30 12.70 -5.47
C LEU A 67 11.16 12.19 -6.63
N GLN A 68 12.07 13.00 -7.15
CA GLN A 68 12.89 12.67 -8.32
C GLN A 68 13.61 11.31 -8.17
N ASP A 69 14.16 11.07 -6.97
CA ASP A 69 14.89 9.86 -6.64
C ASP A 69 14.06 8.83 -5.85
N PHE A 70 12.79 9.15 -5.57
CA PHE A 70 11.91 8.22 -4.88
C PHE A 70 11.71 6.95 -5.71
N ARG A 71 11.92 5.81 -5.10
CA ARG A 71 11.63 4.49 -5.66
C ARG A 71 10.81 3.72 -4.64
N LEU A 72 9.87 2.92 -5.13
CA LEU A 72 9.13 2.01 -4.27
C LEU A 72 10.12 1.05 -3.58
N PRO A 73 9.91 0.75 -2.29
CA PRO A 73 10.71 -0.25 -1.60
C PRO A 73 10.51 -1.63 -2.24
N GLU A 74 11.53 -2.47 -2.16
CA GLU A 74 11.40 -3.88 -2.53
C GLU A 74 10.44 -4.58 -1.56
N MET A 75 9.44 -5.26 -2.10
CA MET A 75 8.54 -6.08 -1.30
C MET A 75 9.30 -7.26 -0.71
N LYS A 76 9.16 -7.46 0.60
CA LYS A 76 9.76 -8.58 1.32
C LYS A 76 8.68 -9.62 1.59
N LYS A 77 8.94 -10.86 1.19
CA LYS A 77 8.09 -11.98 1.58
C LYS A 77 8.30 -12.28 3.06
N ILE A 78 7.24 -12.15 3.84
CA ILE A 78 7.19 -12.63 5.23
C ILE A 78 6.68 -14.08 5.20
N SER A 79 7.29 -14.96 6.00
CA SER A 79 6.98 -16.40 6.09
C SER A 79 6.45 -16.78 7.46
#